data_AF-A0A6T5Y9J2-F1
#
_entry.id   AF-A0A6T5Y9J2-F1
#
_cell.length_a   1.000
_cell.length_b   1.000
_cell.length_c   1.000
_cell.angle_alpha   90.00
_cell.angle_beta   90.00
_cell.angle_gamma   90.00
#
_symmetry.space_group_name_H-M   'P 1'
#
loop_
_entity.id
_entity.type
_entity.pdbx_description
1 polymer ?
#
loop_
_entity_poly.entity_id
_entity_poly.type
_entity_poly.pdbx_seq_one_letter_code
_entity_poly.pdbx_strand_id
1 'polypeptide(L)'
;MGKFNLFATFLLVALALVSTSAFAPQPVLKSSASSMTELDVSIKVSVGDGEPIESALRRFKREVNKSRHLIELRHKRHFENKQDRIKRKIKERGMRRKFERMNKKRMQRF
;
A
#
# COMPACT_ATOMS: atom_id res chain seq x y z
N MET A 1 67.51 0.07 10.12
CA MET A 1 66.60 -0.96 10.69
C MET A 1 65.26 -0.43 11.24
N GLY A 2 65.09 0.86 11.58
CA GLY A 2 63.85 1.35 12.24
C GLY A 2 62.63 1.70 11.35
N LYS A 3 62.76 1.75 10.02
CA LYS A 3 61.65 2.17 9.12
C LYS A 3 60.64 1.05 8.83
N PHE A 4 61.08 -0.22 8.85
CA PHE A 4 60.20 -1.38 8.63
C PHE A 4 59.21 -1.61 9.77
N ASN A 5 59.63 -1.38 11.02
CA ASN A 5 58.74 -1.50 12.18
C ASN A 5 57.63 -0.44 12.18
N LEU A 6 57.93 0.77 11.72
CA LEU A 6 56.92 1.83 11.63
C LEU A 6 55.84 1.48 10.60
N PHE A 7 56.22 1.03 9.40
CA PHE A 7 55.27 0.57 8.39
C PHE A 7 54.48 -0.68 8.83
N ALA A 8 55.12 -1.63 9.50
CA ALA A 8 54.43 -2.81 10.03
C ALA A 8 53.40 -2.46 11.11
N THR A 9 53.71 -1.50 12.00
CA THR A 9 52.76 -1.02 13.01
C THR A 9 51.57 -0.27 12.40
N PHE A 10 51.79 0.56 11.37
CA PHE A 10 50.70 1.22 10.65
C PHE A 10 49.78 0.20 9.95
N LEU A 11 50.34 -0.87 9.39
CA LEU A 11 49.57 -1.93 8.74
C LEU A 11 48.75 -2.76 9.76
N LEU A 12 49.32 -3.03 10.94
CA LEU A 12 48.63 -3.73 12.03
C LEU A 12 47.50 -2.89 12.65
N VAL A 13 47.71 -1.58 12.83
CA VAL A 13 46.68 -0.65 13.31
C VAL A 13 45.56 -0.49 12.27
N ALA A 14 45.90 -0.40 10.99
CA ALA A 14 44.91 -0.34 9.92
C ALA A 14 44.04 -1.61 9.83
N LEU A 15 44.63 -2.79 10.05
CA LEU A 15 43.89 -4.06 10.03
C LEU A 15 42.96 -4.21 11.25
N ALA A 16 43.34 -3.68 12.41
CA ALA A 16 42.51 -3.72 13.63
C ALA A 16 41.29 -2.78 13.57
N LEU A 17 41.35 -1.70 12.77
CA LEU A 17 40.23 -0.75 12.60
C LEU A 17 39.12 -1.27 11.67
N VAL A 18 39.41 -2.29 10.84
CA VAL A 18 38.42 -2.86 9.90
C VAL A 18 37.53 -3.93 10.56
N SER A 19 37.96 -4.52 11.69
CA SER A 19 37.26 -5.66 12.30
C SER A 19 36.05 -5.34 13.19
N THR A 20 35.68 -4.07 13.43
CA THR A 20 34.62 -3.73 14.40
C THR A 20 33.25 -3.42 13.79
N SER A 21 33.04 -3.54 12.47
CA SER A 21 31.72 -3.31 11.85
C SER A 21 31.12 -4.58 11.25
N ALA A 22 30.93 -5.64 12.05
CA ALA A 22 30.37 -6.91 11.57
C ALA A 22 29.06 -7.34 12.25
N PHE A 23 28.44 -6.49 13.06
CA PHE A 23 27.14 -6.81 13.66
C PHE A 23 26.22 -5.59 13.73
N ALA A 24 25.76 -5.12 12.58
CA ALA A 24 24.53 -4.35 12.53
C ALA A 24 23.36 -5.35 12.67
N PRO A 25 22.42 -5.17 13.62
CA PRO A 25 21.21 -5.99 13.64
C PRO A 25 20.51 -5.81 12.28
N GLN A 26 20.36 -6.91 11.56
CA GLN A 26 19.61 -6.94 10.31
C GLN A 26 18.23 -6.32 10.57
N PRO A 27 17.69 -5.47 9.68
CA PRO A 27 16.32 -5.02 9.82
C PRO A 27 15.44 -6.27 9.81
N VAL A 28 14.88 -6.61 10.96
CA VAL A 28 13.84 -7.64 11.05
C VAL A 28 12.69 -7.14 10.18
N LEU A 29 12.64 -7.66 8.95
CA LEU A 29 11.47 -7.54 8.10
C LEU A 29 10.32 -8.08 8.95
N LYS A 30 9.49 -7.18 9.47
CA LYS A 30 8.24 -7.56 10.13
C LYS A 30 7.47 -8.34 9.09
N SER A 31 7.52 -9.66 9.19
CA SER A 31 6.67 -10.55 8.42
C SER A 31 5.25 -10.26 8.89
N SER A 32 4.60 -9.29 8.23
CA SER A 32 3.17 -9.12 8.33
C SER A 32 2.59 -10.43 7.84
N ALA A 33 2.01 -11.20 8.77
CA ALA A 33 1.38 -12.48 8.48
C ALA A 33 0.65 -12.39 7.14
N SER A 34 1.20 -13.08 6.14
CA SER A 34 0.78 -12.97 4.75
C SER A 34 -0.70 -13.29 4.72
N SER A 35 -1.53 -12.29 4.45
CA SER A 35 -2.94 -12.52 4.18
C SER A 35 -3.01 -13.49 3.01
N MET A 36 -3.74 -14.60 3.16
CA MET A 36 -3.82 -15.70 2.17
C MET A 36 -4.35 -15.30 0.78
N THR A 37 -4.52 -14.02 0.51
CA THR A 37 -4.94 -13.45 -0.76
C THR A 37 -3.75 -12.81 -1.47
N GLU A 38 -3.56 -13.14 -2.73
CA GLU A 38 -2.52 -12.63 -3.64
C GLU A 38 -2.47 -11.08 -3.74
N LEU A 39 -3.49 -10.38 -3.22
CA LEU A 39 -3.60 -8.93 -3.21
C LEU A 39 -3.46 -8.40 -1.78
N ASP A 40 -2.58 -7.41 -1.61
CA ASP A 40 -2.38 -6.65 -0.38
C ASP A 40 -3.54 -5.65 -0.13
N VAL A 41 -4.75 -6.18 0.03
CA VAL A 41 -5.94 -5.37 0.33
C VAL A 41 -6.64 -5.95 1.55
N SER A 42 -6.57 -5.24 2.67
CA SER A 42 -7.32 -5.56 3.87
C SER A 42 -8.36 -4.48 4.17
N ILE A 43 -9.62 -4.90 4.34
CA ILE A 43 -10.73 -4.00 4.67
C ILE A 43 -11.35 -4.51 5.97
N LYS A 44 -11.30 -3.69 7.01
CA LYS A 44 -11.82 -3.99 8.34
C LYS A 44 -12.73 -2.86 8.79
N VAL A 45 -13.87 -3.20 9.40
CA VAL A 45 -14.80 -2.24 9.99
C VAL A 45 -15.08 -2.66 11.42
N SER A 46 -14.81 -1.78 12.38
CA SER A 46 -15.15 -2.00 13.78
C SER A 46 -16.66 -1.82 13.97
N VAL A 47 -17.29 -2.81 14.61
CA VAL A 47 -18.71 -2.82 14.95
C VAL A 47 -18.86 -2.42 16.41
N GLY A 48 -19.82 -1.53 16.70
CA GLY A 48 -20.09 -1.11 18.08
C GLY A 48 -21.09 -2.04 18.77
N ASP A 49 -21.03 -2.09 20.11
CA ASP A 49 -21.96 -2.90 20.90
C ASP A 49 -23.40 -2.36 20.77
N GLY A 50 -24.33 -3.24 20.39
CA GLY A 50 -25.74 -2.88 20.15
C GLY A 50 -26.06 -2.32 18.75
N GLU A 51 -25.09 -2.26 17.83
CA GLU A 51 -25.38 -1.88 16.45
C GLU A 51 -26.12 -3.01 15.71
N PRO A 52 -27.21 -2.73 14.99
CA PRO A 52 -27.86 -3.73 14.14
C PRO A 52 -26.89 -4.18 13.03
N ILE A 53 -26.80 -5.49 12.81
CA ILE A 53 -25.87 -6.12 11.87
C ILE A 53 -25.94 -5.51 10.45
N GLU A 54 -27.13 -5.10 10.02
CA GLU A 54 -27.37 -4.47 8.72
C GLU A 54 -26.64 -3.13 8.56
N SER A 55 -26.55 -2.35 9.64
CA SER A 55 -25.80 -1.09 9.64
C SER A 55 -24.31 -1.36 9.45
N ALA A 56 -23.76 -2.33 10.18
CA ALA A 56 -22.38 -2.75 10.05
C ALA A 56 -22.06 -3.23 8.62
N LEU A 57 -22.94 -4.06 8.03
CA LEU A 57 -22.82 -4.52 6.64
C LEU A 57 -22.87 -3.36 5.63
N ARG A 58 -23.73 -2.36 5.85
CA ARG A 58 -23.79 -1.16 4.99
C ARG A 58 -22.50 -0.34 5.06
N ARG A 59 -21.89 -0.20 6.24
CA ARG A 59 -20.59 0.47 6.41
C ARG A 59 -19.48 -0.32 5.73
N PHE A 60 -19.42 -1.62 5.96
CA PHE A 60 -18.46 -2.51 5.29
C PHE A 60 -18.57 -2.44 3.76
N LYS A 61 -19.78 -2.54 3.21
CA LYS A 61 -20.02 -2.41 1.77
C LYS A 61 -19.56 -1.05 1.21
N ARG A 62 -19.70 0.03 1.99
CA ARG A 62 -19.18 1.35 1.61
C ARG A 62 -17.66 1.38 1.55
N GLU A 63 -16.96 0.84 2.55
CA GLU A 63 -15.50 0.75 2.54
C GLU A 63 -14.97 -0.15 1.40
N VAL A 64 -15.63 -1.29 1.15
CA VAL A 64 -15.38 -2.16 -0.03
C VAL A 64 -15.52 -1.38 -1.34
N ASN A 65 -16.58 -0.60 -1.50
CA ASN A 65 -16.79 0.20 -2.71
C ASN A 65 -15.79 1.37 -2.83
N LYS A 66 -15.40 1.97 -1.70
CA LYS A 66 -14.45 3.08 -1.61
C LYS A 66 -13.04 2.66 -2.02
N SER A 67 -12.60 1.47 -1.59
CA SER A 67 -11.28 0.92 -1.96
C SER A 67 -11.15 0.61 -3.46
N ARG A 68 -12.26 0.39 -4.18
CA ARG A 68 -12.33 0.07 -5.62
C ARG A 68 -11.61 -1.20 -6.08
N HIS A 69 -11.01 -1.99 -5.19
CA HIS A 69 -10.28 -3.22 -5.53
C HIS A 69 -11.10 -4.22 -6.37
N LEU A 70 -12.37 -4.50 -6.02
CA LEU A 70 -13.23 -5.41 -6.80
C LEU A 70 -13.48 -4.92 -8.23
N ILE A 71 -13.57 -3.61 -8.42
CA ILE A 71 -13.77 -3.01 -9.75
C ILE A 71 -12.46 -3.14 -10.55
N GLU A 72 -11.33 -2.93 -9.92
CA GLU A 72 -10.03 -3.12 -10.55
C GLU A 72 -9.81 -4.56 -10.99
N LEU A 73 -10.14 -5.54 -10.14
CA LEU A 73 -10.07 -6.95 -10.48
C LEU A 73 -10.97 -7.32 -11.66
N ARG A 74 -12.17 -6.73 -11.73
CA ARG A 74 -13.06 -6.92 -12.88
C ARG A 74 -12.42 -6.43 -14.18
N HIS A 75 -11.72 -5.29 -14.16
CA HIS A 75 -11.02 -4.77 -15.34
C HIS A 75 -9.75 -5.57 -15.68
N LYS A 76 -9.10 -6.17 -14.68
CA LYS A 76 -7.93 -7.04 -14.87
C LYS A 76 -8.28 -8.46 -15.31
N ARG A 77 -9.55 -8.87 -15.23
CA ARG A 77 -10.01 -10.22 -15.62
C ARG A 77 -9.68 -10.57 -17.08
N HIS A 78 -9.69 -9.59 -17.96
CA HIS A 78 -9.36 -9.75 -19.38
C HIS A 78 -8.38 -8.67 -19.82
N PHE A 79 -7.63 -8.94 -20.88
CA PHE A 79 -6.74 -7.95 -21.46
C PHE A 79 -7.54 -6.75 -22.00
N GLU A 80 -7.10 -5.54 -21.63
CA GLU A 80 -7.68 -4.28 -22.09
C GLU A 80 -6.61 -3.49 -22.85
N ASN A 81 -6.89 -3.17 -24.12
CA ASN A 81 -5.97 -2.38 -24.94
C ASN A 81 -5.95 -0.92 -24.46
N LYS A 82 -4.91 -0.15 -24.85
CA LYS A 82 -4.71 1.25 -24.44
C LYS A 82 -5.93 2.13 -24.75
N GLN A 83 -6.53 1.96 -25.92
CA GLN A 83 -7.69 2.75 -26.33
C GLN A 83 -8.92 2.45 -25.45
N ASP A 84 -9.18 1.19 -25.15
CA ASP A 84 -10.33 0.79 -24.32
C ASP A 84 -10.16 1.27 -22.88
N ARG A 85 -8.92 1.20 -22.35
CA ARG A 85 -8.56 1.79 -21.06
C ARG A 85 -8.85 3.29 -21.01
N ILE A 86 -8.53 4.02 -22.08
CA ILE A 86 -8.80 5.46 -22.17
C ILE A 86 -10.31 5.72 -22.22
N LYS A 87 -11.05 5.02 -23.09
CA LYS A 87 -12.52 5.13 -23.21
C LYS A 87 -13.21 4.86 -21.87
N ARG A 88 -12.80 3.80 -21.18
CA ARG A 88 -13.31 3.44 -19.86
C ARG A 88 -13.02 4.52 -18.82
N LYS A 89 -11.77 4.99 -18.71
CA LYS A 89 -11.41 6.07 -17.77
C LYS A 89 -12.15 7.37 -18.05
N ILE A 90 -12.43 7.70 -19.31
CA ILE A 90 -13.26 8.86 -19.67
C ILE A 90 -14.70 8.64 -19.20
N LYS A 91 -15.29 7.48 -19.47
CA LYS A 91 -16.64 7.12 -19.03
C LYS A 91 -16.77 7.16 -17.51
N GLU A 92 -15.87 6.53 -16.77
CA GLU A 92 -15.86 6.50 -15.31
C GLU A 92 -15.77 7.92 -14.72
N ARG A 93 -14.87 8.77 -15.25
CA ARG A 93 -14.74 10.17 -14.84
C ARG A 93 -16.01 10.97 -15.15
N GLY A 94 -16.62 10.76 -16.32
CA GLY A 94 -17.87 11.40 -16.71
C GLY A 94 -19.03 11.06 -15.77
N MET A 95 -19.18 9.77 -15.45
CA MET A 95 -20.22 9.29 -14.53
C MET A 95 -20.02 9.85 -13.11
N ARG A 96 -18.78 9.86 -12.61
CA ARG A 96 -18.44 10.46 -11.32
C ARG A 96 -18.80 11.94 -11.26
N ARG A 97 -18.39 12.72 -12.26
CA ARG A 97 -18.72 14.16 -12.35
C ARG A 97 -20.24 14.40 -12.42
N LYS A 98 -20.97 13.57 -13.17
CA LYS A 98 -22.44 13.65 -13.23
C LYS A 98 -23.07 13.44 -11.86
N PHE A 99 -22.63 12.41 -11.14
CA PHE A 99 -23.12 12.11 -9.80
C PHE A 99 -22.81 13.24 -8.80
N GLU A 100 -21.58 13.76 -8.81
CA GLU A 100 -21.17 14.89 -7.97
C GLU A 100 -22.02 16.14 -8.23
N ARG A 101 -22.28 16.47 -9.51
CA ARG A 101 -23.16 17.59 -9.88
C ARG A 101 -24.60 17.38 -9.39
N MET A 102 -25.15 16.19 -9.55
CA MET A 102 -26.49 15.86 -9.06
C MET A 102 -26.58 15.96 -7.54
N ASN A 103 -25.56 15.46 -6.83
CA ASN A 103 -25.52 15.50 -5.38
C ASN A 103 -25.41 16.95 -4.86
N LYS A 104 -24.55 17.78 -5.48
CA LYS A 104 -24.45 19.22 -5.16
C LYS A 104 -25.79 19.94 -5.30
N LYS A 105 -26.52 19.69 -6.41
CA LYS A 105 -27.85 20.28 -6.62
C LYS A 105 -28.87 19.83 -5.57
N ARG A 106 -28.81 18.58 -5.10
CA ARG A 106 -29.68 18.09 -4.03
C ARG A 106 -29.38 18.78 -2.71
N MET A 107 -28.09 18.89 -2.36
CA MET A 107 -27.67 19.56 -1.11
C MET A 107 -28.00 21.06 -1.08
N GLN A 108 -28.07 21.72 -2.23
CA GLN A 108 -28.46 23.14 -2.34
C GLN A 108 -29.97 23.38 -2.22
N ARG A 109 -30.79 22.34 -2.27
CA ARG A 109 -32.26 22.42 -2.14
C ARG A 109 -32.75 22.24 -0.71
N PHE A 110 -31.86 21.90 0.21
CA PHE A 110 -32.07 21.84 1.65
C PHE A 110 -31.26 22.96 2.30
#